data_AF-A0A0F3U109-F1
#
_entry.id   AF-A0A0F3U109-F1
#
_cell.length_a   1.000
_cell.length_b   1.000
_cell.length_c   1.000
_cell.angle_alpha   90.00
_cell.angle_beta   90.00
_cell.angle_gamma   90.00
#
_symmetry.space_group_name_H-M   'P 1'
#
loop_
_entity.id
_entity.type
_entity.pdbx_description
1 polymer ?
#
loop_
_entity_poly.entity_id
_entity_poly.type
_entity_poly.pdbx_seq_one_letter_code
_entity_poly.pdbx_strand_id
1 'polypeptide(L)'
;MDMRKKQYDTPLAERLDTISQQHHLSGSDLARIAGVGRSSVNAWKKRGTISKDSAAKIAEATNVSLSWLLTGKEDTNREALDDDEKALLDVYRNLPPVERRNMLAAFQMRLQKLTEFYSEYVDPITRQK
;
A
#
# COMPACT_ATOMS: atom_id res chain seq x y z
N MET A 1 -4.03 -24.21 20.93
CA MET A 1 -3.29 -23.43 19.92
C MET A 1 -2.37 -22.47 20.67
N ASP A 2 -1.07 -22.57 20.42
CA ASP A 2 0.00 -22.00 21.24
C ASP A 2 -0.04 -20.45 21.25
N MET A 3 -0.48 -19.88 22.37
CA MET A 3 -0.37 -18.44 22.62
C MET A 3 1.09 -18.13 22.96
N ARG A 4 1.93 -17.87 21.96
CA ARG A 4 3.26 -17.29 22.19
C ARG A 4 3.07 -16.03 23.03
N LYS A 5 3.55 -16.04 24.29
CA LYS A 5 3.56 -14.86 25.16
C LYS A 5 4.14 -13.67 24.39
N LYS A 6 3.39 -12.58 24.23
CA LYS A 6 3.91 -11.32 23.67
C LYS A 6 5.11 -10.89 24.51
N GLN A 7 6.29 -10.89 23.91
CA GLN A 7 7.53 -10.56 24.61
C GLN A 7 7.67 -9.05 24.86
N TYR A 8 6.98 -8.22 24.08
CA TYR A 8 7.03 -6.76 24.15
C TYR A 8 5.63 -6.16 23.98
N ASP A 9 5.33 -5.11 24.73
CA ASP A 9 4.02 -4.46 24.79
C ASP A 9 4.10 -3.01 24.27
N THR A 10 4.59 -2.84 23.03
CA THR A 10 4.61 -1.53 22.37
C THR A 10 3.75 -1.58 21.11
N PRO A 11 3.05 -0.48 20.74
CA PRO A 11 2.23 -0.45 19.53
C PRO A 11 3.02 -0.78 18.25
N LEU A 12 4.30 -0.37 18.19
CA LEU A 12 5.18 -0.74 17.07
C LEU A 12 5.49 -2.24 17.05
N ALA A 13 5.70 -2.86 18.21
CA ALA A 13 5.94 -4.30 18.29
C ALA A 13 4.75 -5.08 17.73
N GLU A 14 3.54 -4.68 18.09
CA GLU A 14 2.31 -5.30 17.58
C GLU A 14 2.23 -5.21 16.06
N ARG A 15 2.49 -4.02 15.48
CA ARG A 15 2.47 -3.84 14.02
C ARG A 15 3.53 -4.67 13.31
N LEU A 16 4.74 -4.75 13.87
CA LEU A 16 5.81 -5.62 13.32
C LEU A 16 5.44 -7.10 13.44
N ASP A 17 4.73 -7.51 14.50
CA ASP A 17 4.23 -8.87 14.66
C ASP A 17 3.11 -9.18 13.66
N THR A 18 2.19 -8.23 13.41
CA THR A 18 1.17 -8.35 12.37
C THR A 18 1.80 -8.57 11.00
N ILE A 19 2.79 -7.74 10.62
CA ILE A 19 3.53 -7.92 9.35
C ILE A 19 4.20 -9.28 9.30
N SER A 20 4.85 -9.69 10.40
CA SER A 20 5.54 -11.00 10.49
C SER A 20 4.57 -12.16 10.28
N GLN A 21 3.36 -12.08 10.84
CA GLN A 21 2.33 -13.10 10.71
C GLN A 21 1.74 -13.15 9.30
N GLN A 22 1.37 -11.99 8.73
CA GLN A 22 0.75 -11.89 7.41
C GLN A 22 1.69 -12.34 6.28
N HIS A 23 2.98 -12.07 6.41
CA HIS A 23 3.98 -12.36 5.38
C HIS A 23 4.86 -13.57 5.71
N HIS A 24 4.56 -14.30 6.79
CA HIS A 24 5.35 -15.43 7.28
C HIS A 24 6.85 -15.11 7.47
N LEU A 25 7.16 -13.90 7.95
CA LEU A 25 8.52 -13.42 8.15
C LEU A 25 8.98 -13.64 9.61
N SER A 26 10.25 -13.98 9.77
CA SER A 26 10.90 -13.97 11.08
C SER A 26 11.49 -12.59 11.41
N GLY A 27 11.87 -12.37 12.66
CA GLY A 27 12.63 -11.17 13.04
C GLY A 27 13.97 -11.06 12.32
N SER A 28 14.58 -12.18 11.91
CA SER A 28 15.81 -12.13 11.10
C SER A 28 15.52 -11.68 9.66
N ASP A 29 14.36 -12.01 9.11
CA ASP A 29 13.94 -11.56 7.78
C ASP A 29 13.66 -10.06 7.76
N LEU A 30 12.98 -9.53 8.78
CA LEU A 30 12.77 -8.10 8.92
C LEU A 30 14.10 -7.33 9.02
N ALA A 31 15.06 -7.85 9.78
CA ALA A 31 16.39 -7.25 9.89
C ALA A 31 17.11 -7.25 8.53
N ARG A 32 17.03 -8.35 7.79
CA ARG A 32 17.61 -8.50 6.45
C ARG A 32 16.98 -7.54 5.43
N ILE A 33 15.66 -7.42 5.43
CA ILE A 33 14.92 -6.47 4.57
C ILE A 33 15.34 -5.03 4.87
N ALA A 34 15.43 -4.66 6.14
CA ALA A 34 15.84 -3.33 6.55
C ALA A 34 17.35 -3.05 6.37
N GLY A 35 18.16 -4.07 6.05
CA GLY A 35 19.61 -3.93 5.93
C GLY A 35 20.33 -3.66 7.25
N VAL A 36 19.81 -4.18 8.37
CA VAL A 36 20.34 -3.95 9.72
C VAL A 36 20.71 -5.25 10.44
N GLY A 37 21.44 -5.14 11.54
CA GLY A 37 21.75 -6.29 12.41
C GLY A 37 20.49 -6.90 13.06
N ARG A 38 20.53 -8.22 13.31
CA ARG A 38 19.42 -8.99 13.91
C ARG A 38 18.96 -8.47 15.28
N SER A 39 19.85 -7.83 16.04
CA SER A 39 19.54 -7.22 17.33
C SER A 39 18.61 -6.01 17.22
N SER A 40 18.59 -5.33 16.07
CA SER A 40 17.78 -4.12 15.85
C SER A 40 16.29 -4.38 16.00
N VAL A 41 15.79 -5.52 15.53
CA VAL A 41 14.35 -5.83 15.57
C VAL A 41 13.85 -5.96 17.02
N ASN A 42 14.61 -6.65 17.87
CA ASN A 42 14.29 -6.72 19.30
C ASN A 42 14.39 -5.35 19.98
N ALA A 43 15.38 -4.54 19.58
CA ALA A 43 15.51 -3.18 20.09
C ALA A 43 14.31 -2.30 19.67
N TRP A 44 13.80 -2.42 18.44
CA TRP A 44 12.62 -1.70 17.98
C TRP A 44 11.38 -2.10 18.76
N LYS A 45 11.15 -3.41 18.94
CA LYS A 45 10.01 -3.92 19.71
C LYS A 45 10.05 -3.47 21.18
N LYS A 46 11.24 -3.47 21.78
CA LYS A 46 11.45 -3.03 23.17
C LYS A 46 11.30 -1.52 23.35
N ARG A 47 11.86 -0.72 22.43
CA ARG A 47 11.88 0.76 22.53
C ARG A 47 10.65 1.42 21.91
N GLY A 48 9.86 0.69 21.13
CA GLY A 48 8.72 1.24 20.38
C GLY A 48 9.12 2.20 19.27
N THR A 49 10.38 2.18 18.81
CA THR A 49 10.91 3.12 17.81
C THR A 49 11.69 2.38 16.71
N ILE A 50 11.56 2.88 15.48
CA ILE A 50 12.26 2.39 14.28
C ILE A 50 12.69 3.59 13.44
N SER A 51 13.80 3.50 12.72
CA SER A 51 14.21 4.55 11.77
C SER A 51 13.25 4.60 10.58
N LYS A 52 13.07 5.80 10.00
CA LYS A 52 12.26 5.98 8.79
C LYS A 52 12.75 5.11 7.63
N ASP A 53 14.07 5.00 7.45
CA ASP A 53 14.68 4.17 6.41
C ASP A 53 14.34 2.67 6.57
N SER A 54 14.51 2.10 7.77
CA SER A 54 14.17 0.70 8.00
C SER A 54 12.67 0.44 7.89
N ALA A 55 11.83 1.38 8.36
CA ALA A 55 10.39 1.27 8.19
C ALA A 55 9.96 1.32 6.71
N ALA A 56 10.56 2.21 5.91
CA ALA A 56 10.27 2.33 4.47
C ALA A 56 10.63 1.05 3.71
N LYS A 57 11.81 0.48 3.94
CA LYS A 57 12.24 -0.78 3.31
C LYS A 57 11.32 -1.94 3.65
N ILE A 58 10.89 -2.03 4.91
CA ILE A 58 9.94 -3.07 5.34
C ILE A 58 8.58 -2.85 4.67
N ALA A 59 8.05 -1.62 4.72
CA ALA A 59 6.77 -1.26 4.12
C ALA A 59 6.71 -1.57 2.62
N GLU A 60 7.76 -1.23 1.87
CA GLU A 60 7.90 -1.53 0.45
C GLU A 60 7.93 -3.05 0.18
N ALA A 61 8.79 -3.78 0.90
CA ALA A 61 8.95 -5.22 0.71
C ALA A 61 7.69 -6.02 1.07
N THR A 62 6.86 -5.52 2.00
CA THR A 62 5.63 -6.18 2.44
C THR A 62 4.37 -5.57 1.83
N ASN A 63 4.50 -4.53 0.99
CA ASN A 63 3.36 -3.77 0.43
C ASN A 63 2.36 -3.29 1.50
N VAL A 64 2.88 -2.88 2.66
CA VAL A 64 2.13 -2.32 3.79
C VAL A 64 2.31 -0.81 3.81
N SER A 65 1.31 -0.04 4.23
CA SER A 65 1.46 1.42 4.35
C SER A 65 2.57 1.76 5.35
N LEU A 66 3.52 2.60 4.91
CA LEU A 66 4.54 3.17 5.79
C LEU A 66 3.90 4.01 6.91
N SER A 67 2.84 4.77 6.59
CA SER A 67 2.09 5.57 7.56
C SER A 67 1.47 4.68 8.64
N TRP A 68 0.86 3.56 8.22
CA TRP A 68 0.31 2.57 9.15
C TRP A 68 1.39 1.94 10.02
N LEU A 69 2.52 1.53 9.45
CA LEU A 69 3.63 0.94 10.21
C LEU A 69 4.16 1.91 11.28
N LEU A 70 4.30 3.20 10.95
CA LEU A 70 4.84 4.19 11.87
C LEU A 70 3.82 4.63 12.93
N THR A 71 2.56 4.85 12.54
CA THR A 71 1.57 5.56 13.37
C THR A 71 0.44 4.66 13.88
N GLY A 72 0.23 3.50 13.25
CA GLY A 72 -0.93 2.62 13.47
C GLY A 72 -2.25 3.17 12.92
N LYS A 73 -2.22 4.31 12.22
CA LYS A 73 -3.38 4.83 11.50
C LYS A 73 -3.37 4.24 10.11
N GLU A 74 -4.47 3.59 9.72
CA GLU A 74 -4.71 3.26 8.31
C GLU A 74 -4.55 4.54 7.48
N ASP A 75 -3.78 4.46 6.39
CA ASP A 75 -3.90 5.46 5.34
C ASP A 75 -5.28 5.27 4.74
N THR A 76 -6.26 6.03 5.22
CA THR A 76 -7.55 6.21 4.54
C THR A 76 -7.37 6.83 3.14
N ASN A 77 -6.13 7.18 2.78
CA ASN A 77 -5.70 7.68 1.48
C ASN A 77 -5.33 6.57 0.47
N ARG A 78 -5.40 5.28 0.84
CA ARG A 78 -5.91 4.30 -0.12
C ARG A 78 -7.42 4.50 -0.10
N GLU A 79 -7.88 5.46 -0.89
CA GLU A 79 -9.29 5.80 -1.03
C GLU A 79 -10.07 4.49 -1.08
N ALA A 80 -10.97 4.30 -0.11
CA ALA A 80 -11.92 3.22 -0.20
C ALA A 80 -12.61 3.41 -1.55
N LEU A 81 -12.45 2.44 -2.45
CA LEU A 81 -12.97 2.52 -3.80
C LEU A 81 -14.42 2.99 -3.72
N ASP A 82 -14.78 4.02 -4.47
CA ASP A 82 -16.16 4.44 -4.55
C ASP A 82 -17.01 3.33 -5.20
N ASP A 83 -18.34 3.50 -5.18
CA ASP A 83 -19.22 2.44 -5.65
C ASP A 83 -19.09 2.18 -7.16
N ASP A 84 -18.71 3.19 -7.95
CA ASP A 84 -18.47 3.06 -9.39
C ASP A 84 -17.14 2.34 -9.65
N GLU A 85 -16.10 2.64 -8.87
CA GLU A 85 -14.81 1.94 -8.93
C GLU A 85 -14.95 0.47 -8.53
N LYS A 86 -15.74 0.19 -7.49
CA LYS A 86 -16.06 -1.19 -7.09
C LYS A 86 -16.81 -1.92 -8.19
N ALA A 87 -17.85 -1.30 -8.77
CA ALA A 87 -18.63 -1.87 -9.86
C ALA A 87 -17.76 -2.14 -11.10
N LEU A 88 -16.89 -1.20 -11.46
CA LEU A 88 -15.95 -1.36 -12.56
C LEU A 88 -15.00 -2.54 -12.34
N LEU A 89 -14.44 -2.67 -11.13
CA LEU A 89 -13.55 -3.78 -10.80
C LEU A 89 -14.25 -5.13 -10.79
N ASP A 90 -15.49 -5.19 -10.31
CA ASP A 90 -16.28 -6.41 -10.32
C ASP A 90 -16.57 -6.87 -11.76
N VAL A 91 -17.07 -5.98 -12.61
CA VAL A 91 -17.28 -6.27 -14.04
C VAL A 91 -15.97 -6.70 -14.70
N TYR A 92 -14.90 -5.93 -14.50
CA TYR A 92 -13.60 -6.24 -15.09
C TYR A 92 -13.10 -7.63 -14.70
N ARG A 93 -13.22 -8.03 -13.43
CA ARG A 93 -12.76 -9.34 -12.94
C ARG A 93 -13.56 -10.51 -13.51
N ASN A 94 -14.84 -10.29 -13.83
CA ASN A 94 -15.73 -11.31 -14.38
C ASN A 94 -15.61 -11.45 -15.91
N LEU A 95 -14.89 -10.57 -16.60
CA LEU A 95 -14.68 -10.66 -18.04
C LEU A 95 -13.63 -11.72 -18.44
N PRO A 96 -13.81 -12.41 -19.59
CA PRO A 96 -12.77 -13.23 -20.19
C PRO A 96 -11.48 -12.44 -20.44
N PRO A 97 -10.29 -13.08 -20.44
CA PRO A 97 -9.01 -12.37 -20.60
C PRO A 97 -8.86 -11.52 -21.87
N VAL A 98 -9.52 -11.91 -22.97
CA VAL A 98 -9.56 -11.12 -24.21
C VAL A 98 -10.38 -9.84 -23.98
N GLU A 99 -11.58 -9.97 -23.42
CA GLU A 99 -12.47 -8.84 -23.17
C GLU A 99 -11.93 -7.84 -22.14
N ARG A 100 -11.23 -8.31 -21.11
CA ARG A 100 -10.51 -7.42 -20.18
C ARG A 100 -9.55 -6.48 -20.91
N ARG A 101 -8.75 -7.02 -21.84
CA ARG A 101 -7.80 -6.22 -22.64
C ARG A 101 -8.54 -5.26 -23.58
N ASN A 102 -9.62 -5.72 -24.21
CA ASN A 102 -10.44 -4.88 -25.08
C ASN A 102 -11.03 -3.68 -24.30
N MET A 103 -11.56 -3.92 -23.10
CA MET A 103 -12.15 -2.85 -22.27
C MET A 103 -11.09 -1.87 -21.77
N LEU A 104 -9.92 -2.33 -21.35
CA LEU A 104 -8.81 -1.43 -21.01
C LEU A 104 -8.40 -0.56 -22.20
N ALA A 105 -8.26 -1.14 -23.39
CA ALA A 105 -7.94 -0.39 -24.60
C ALA A 105 -9.03 0.65 -24.92
N ALA A 106 -10.32 0.27 -24.78
CA ALA A 106 -11.43 1.19 -25.00
C ALA A 106 -11.40 2.38 -24.03
N PHE A 107 -11.14 2.14 -22.74
CA PHE A 107 -10.98 3.20 -21.74
C PHE A 107 -9.82 4.13 -22.08
N GLN A 108 -8.66 3.57 -22.46
CA GLN A 108 -7.49 4.35 -22.85
C GLN A 108 -7.75 5.21 -24.08
N MET A 109 -8.38 4.64 -25.12
CA MET A 109 -8.75 5.39 -26.33
C MET A 109 -9.74 6.51 -26.01
N ARG A 110 -10.71 6.27 -25.12
CA ARG A 110 -11.67 7.30 -24.72
C ARG A 110 -11.00 8.44 -23.96
N LEU A 111 -10.12 8.10 -23.02
CA LEU A 111 -9.33 9.06 -22.26
C LEU A 111 -8.46 9.91 -23.19
N GLN A 112 -7.73 9.28 -24.12
CA GLN A 112 -6.92 9.98 -25.11
C GLN A 112 -7.75 10.97 -25.93
N LYS A 113 -8.89 10.55 -26.49
CA LYS A 113 -9.77 11.44 -27.25
C LYS A 113 -10.26 12.63 -26.44
N LEU A 114 -10.55 12.43 -25.15
CA LEU A 114 -10.94 13.52 -24.26
C LEU A 114 -9.76 14.45 -24.02
N THR A 115 -8.58 13.91 -23.75
CA THR A 115 -7.36 14.71 -23.56
C THR A 115 -7.04 15.55 -24.80
N GLU A 116 -7.12 14.97 -26.00
CA GLU A 116 -6.93 15.67 -27.27
C GLU A 116 -7.98 16.79 -27.43
N PHE A 117 -9.26 16.48 -27.21
CA PHE A 117 -10.34 17.46 -27.25
C PHE A 117 -10.11 18.63 -26.27
N TYR A 118 -9.77 18.35 -25.02
CA TYR A 118 -9.50 19.42 -24.05
C TYR A 118 -8.23 20.20 -24.38
N SER A 119 -7.20 19.57 -24.95
CA SER A 119 -5.99 20.26 -25.39
C SER A 119 -6.22 21.18 -26.58
N GLU A 120 -7.15 20.85 -27.47
CA GLU A 120 -7.46 21.62 -28.69
C GLU A 120 -8.51 22.72 -28.43
N TYR A 121 -9.43 22.49 -27.48
CA TYR A 121 -10.59 23.37 -27.26
C TYR A 121 -10.67 24.00 -25.86
N VAL A 122 -9.78 23.69 -24.93
CA VAL A 122 -9.76 24.29 -23.57
C VAL A 122 -8.36 24.82 -23.24
N ASP A 123 -8.13 26.09 -23.58
CA ASP A 123 -6.96 26.85 -23.13
C ASP A 123 -7.02 27.07 -21.59
N PRO A 124 -5.98 26.70 -20.81
CA PRO A 124 -5.93 26.85 -19.34
C PRO A 124 -6.14 28.28 -18.81
N ILE A 125 -6.23 29.29 -19.68
CA ILE A 125 -6.36 30.70 -19.29
C ILE A 125 -7.83 31.19 -19.19
N THR A 126 -8.83 30.43 -19.64
CA THR A 126 -10.23 30.92 -19.61
C THR A 126 -11.00 30.70 -18.30
N ARG A 127 -10.33 30.33 -17.20
CA ARG A 127 -10.86 30.58 -15.83
C ARG A 127 -10.55 32.03 -15.38
N GLN A 128 -11.04 33.01 -16.13
CA GLN A 128 -11.29 34.35 -15.59
C GLN A 128 -12.59 34.91 -16.18
N LYS A 129 -13.70 34.69 -15.46
CA LYS A 129 -14.44 35.73 -14.75
C LYS A 129 -15.58 35.12 -13.95
#